data_AF-A0A7S3I6F7-F1
#
_entry.id   AF-A0A7S3I6F7-F1
#
_cell.length_a   1.000
_cell.length_b   1.000
_cell.length_c   1.000
_cell.angle_alpha   90.00
_cell.angle_beta   90.00
_cell.angle_gamma   90.00
#
_symmetry.space_group_name_H-M   'P 1'
#
loop_
_entity.id
_entity.type
_entity.pdbx_description
1 polymer ?
#
loop_
_entity_poly.entity_id
_entity_poly.type
_entity_poly.pdbx_seq_one_letter_code
_entity_poly.pdbx_strand_id
1 'polypeptide(L)'
;MKNLPDTVKDVADNTNLAVDFFDSLADMHELDFLPVKNTTCITLHCSADIAACLAAGDCRGNLECEAACPAHDFFCQFTCTQSYPSNAFDTMFSCLFVEHGCLWLPPPEPINNATCRDHTPVAEIDEAGLEGTWYVVSGFNPVYDCFACQMETFTVKDGQVSYTANFNMAATNGTEIWPSAEMSGNITGGVVELYGFDHGLPDHQSWNVMYQTEDTLVTYYCGDVLDQWHFEGLIVMSKTTSLNMERMDDIRAVLASLDISEDEMCQLSPANDCPAAIPAITFTQ
;
A
#
# COMPACT_ATOMS: atom_id res chain seq x y z
N MET A 1 -15.63 -16.57 30.93
CA MET A 1 -15.85 -15.14 30.63
C MET A 1 -16.32 -14.36 31.87
N LYS A 2 -15.54 -14.30 32.96
CA LYS A 2 -15.96 -13.55 34.18
C LYS A 2 -14.90 -12.65 34.81
N ASN A 3 -13.70 -12.58 34.23
CA ASN A 3 -12.63 -11.70 34.70
C ASN A 3 -12.00 -10.97 33.50
N LEU A 4 -12.80 -10.20 32.77
CA LEU A 4 -12.30 -9.26 31.76
C LEU A 4 -12.31 -7.83 32.34
N PRO A 5 -11.33 -6.98 31.99
CA PRO A 5 -11.22 -5.62 32.50
C PRO A 5 -12.42 -4.74 32.13
N ASP A 6 -12.64 -3.67 32.91
CA ASP A 6 -13.76 -2.73 32.73
C ASP A 6 -13.79 -1.99 31.38
N THR A 7 -12.70 -2.04 30.60
CA THR A 7 -12.66 -1.58 29.19
C THR A 7 -13.55 -2.39 28.26
N VAL A 8 -14.01 -3.56 28.71
CA VAL A 8 -14.97 -4.40 28.00
C VAL A 8 -16.42 -3.95 28.27
N LYS A 9 -16.70 -2.96 29.13
CA LYS A 9 -18.09 -2.56 29.45
C LYS A 9 -18.87 -1.91 28.30
N ASP A 10 -18.22 -1.56 27.19
CA ASP A 10 -18.85 -1.24 25.89
C ASP A 10 -19.10 -2.49 25.03
N VAL A 11 -19.37 -3.66 25.64
CA VAL A 11 -19.62 -4.92 24.91
C VAL A 11 -20.68 -4.73 23.81
N ALA A 12 -21.73 -3.95 24.04
CA ALA A 12 -22.80 -3.75 23.07
C ALA A 12 -22.29 -3.00 21.82
N ASP A 13 -21.55 -1.91 22.00
CA ASP A 13 -21.02 -1.11 20.92
C ASP A 13 -19.90 -1.84 20.18
N ASN A 14 -19.06 -2.60 20.89
CA ASN A 14 -18.03 -3.45 20.28
C ASN A 14 -18.61 -4.68 19.55
N THR A 15 -19.71 -5.25 20.06
CA THR A 15 -20.39 -6.36 19.37
C THR A 15 -21.09 -5.86 18.13
N ASN A 16 -21.74 -4.69 18.20
CA ASN A 16 -22.33 -4.04 17.05
C ASN A 16 -21.25 -3.65 16.05
N LEU A 17 -20.14 -3.04 16.46
CA LEU A 17 -19.03 -2.70 15.57
C LEU A 17 -18.41 -3.94 14.89
N ALA A 18 -18.24 -5.05 15.61
CA ALA A 18 -17.76 -6.29 15.00
C ALA A 18 -18.76 -6.82 13.97
N VAL A 19 -20.05 -6.86 14.33
CA VAL A 19 -21.12 -7.33 13.44
C VAL A 19 -21.27 -6.41 12.23
N ASP A 20 -21.35 -5.10 12.45
CA ASP A 20 -21.45 -4.05 11.44
C ASP A 20 -20.19 -4.00 10.56
N PHE A 21 -18.99 -4.26 11.08
CA PHE A 21 -17.79 -4.40 10.25
C PHE A 21 -17.89 -5.64 9.35
N PHE A 22 -18.27 -6.80 9.90
CA PHE A 22 -18.45 -8.01 9.09
C PHE A 22 -19.64 -7.93 8.14
N ASP A 23 -20.68 -7.15 8.46
CA ASP A 23 -21.84 -6.90 7.62
C ASP A 23 -21.54 -5.80 6.59
N SER A 24 -20.75 -4.77 6.91
CA SER A 24 -20.23 -3.77 5.96
C SER A 24 -19.27 -4.40 4.95
N LEU A 25 -18.39 -5.31 5.39
CA LEU A 25 -17.64 -6.17 4.47
C LEU A 25 -18.60 -6.96 3.58
N ALA A 26 -19.67 -7.54 4.12
CA ALA A 26 -20.64 -8.28 3.31
C ALA A 26 -21.39 -7.39 2.29
N ASP A 27 -21.77 -6.18 2.69
CA ASP A 27 -22.50 -5.20 1.88
C ASP A 27 -21.60 -4.58 0.80
N MET A 28 -20.33 -4.29 1.10
CA MET A 28 -19.31 -3.86 0.12
C MET A 28 -19.08 -4.87 -1.00
N HIS A 29 -19.48 -6.11 -0.81
CA HIS A 29 -19.24 -7.19 -1.75
C HIS A 29 -20.50 -7.60 -2.55
N GLU A 30 -21.59 -6.81 -2.47
CA GLU A 30 -22.91 -7.12 -3.08
C GLU A 30 -23.33 -8.59 -2.82
N LEU A 31 -22.94 -9.12 -1.66
CA LEU A 31 -23.19 -10.51 -1.31
C LEU A 31 -24.61 -10.63 -0.76
N ASP A 32 -25.57 -10.83 -1.67
CA ASP A 32 -26.88 -11.40 -1.34
C ASP A 32 -26.64 -12.72 -0.60
N PHE A 33 -26.60 -12.66 0.74
CA PHE A 33 -26.33 -13.76 1.66
C PHE A 33 -24.86 -14.24 1.72
N LEU A 34 -23.96 -13.46 2.33
CA LEU A 34 -22.70 -13.89 2.98
C LEU A 34 -22.05 -15.21 2.47
N PRO A 35 -21.39 -15.22 1.30
CA PRO A 35 -20.31 -16.17 0.99
C PRO A 35 -19.00 -15.35 0.93
N VAL A 36 -18.02 -15.44 1.82
CA VAL A 36 -17.22 -16.63 2.14
C VAL A 36 -16.63 -16.45 3.56
N LYS A 37 -17.43 -16.57 4.62
CA LYS A 37 -16.91 -16.54 6.01
C LYS A 37 -17.01 -17.91 6.64
N ASN A 38 -15.87 -18.49 7.04
CA ASN A 38 -15.92 -19.61 7.97
C ASN A 38 -16.10 -19.04 9.38
N THR A 39 -17.35 -18.70 9.74
CA THR A 39 -17.68 -18.15 11.07
C THR A 39 -17.18 -19.02 12.21
N THR A 40 -17.16 -20.34 12.00
CA THR A 40 -16.59 -21.29 12.96
C THR A 40 -15.08 -21.11 13.06
N CYS A 41 -14.36 -20.96 11.95
CA CYS A 41 -12.93 -20.63 11.93
C CYS A 41 -12.64 -19.32 12.67
N ILE A 42 -13.34 -18.23 12.32
CA ILE A 42 -13.16 -16.92 12.96
C ILE A 42 -13.38 -17.03 14.48
N THR A 43 -14.45 -17.71 14.89
CA THR A 43 -14.79 -17.88 16.31
C THR A 43 -13.73 -18.71 17.05
N LEU A 44 -13.18 -19.73 16.40
CA LEU A 44 -12.21 -20.64 17.03
C LEU A 44 -10.78 -20.09 17.04
N HIS A 45 -10.41 -19.28 16.05
CA HIS A 45 -9.03 -18.90 15.80
C HIS A 45 -8.75 -17.41 16.01
N CYS A 46 -9.61 -16.51 15.51
CA CYS A 46 -9.32 -15.07 15.44
C CYS A 46 -10.11 -14.21 16.42
N SER A 47 -10.94 -14.79 17.29
CA SER A 47 -11.77 -14.01 18.24
C SER A 47 -10.95 -13.20 19.24
N ALA A 48 -9.74 -13.68 19.59
CA ALA A 48 -8.85 -12.94 20.48
C ALA A 48 -8.30 -11.69 19.79
N ASP A 49 -7.86 -11.80 18.53
CA ASP A 49 -7.29 -10.70 17.76
C ASP A 49 -8.36 -9.67 17.39
N ILE A 50 -9.56 -10.12 17.03
CA ILE A 50 -10.74 -9.24 16.86
C ILE A 50 -11.03 -8.48 18.15
N ALA A 51 -11.07 -9.16 19.30
CA ALA A 51 -11.32 -8.49 20.57
C ALA A 51 -10.19 -7.51 20.95
N ALA A 52 -8.94 -7.80 20.58
CA ALA A 52 -7.81 -6.91 20.79
C ALA A 52 -7.90 -5.66 19.91
N CYS A 53 -8.20 -5.82 18.62
CA CYS A 53 -8.49 -4.71 17.70
C CYS A 53 -9.63 -3.84 18.24
N LEU A 54 -10.78 -4.42 18.58
CA LEU A 54 -11.90 -3.67 19.12
C LEU A 54 -11.59 -3.00 20.47
N ALA A 55 -10.57 -3.43 21.20
CA ALA A 55 -10.11 -2.74 22.41
C ALA A 55 -9.15 -1.57 22.09
N ALA A 56 -8.48 -1.59 20.94
CA ALA A 56 -7.54 -0.57 20.49
C ALA A 56 -8.25 0.59 19.76
N GLY A 57 -7.96 1.83 20.15
CA GLY A 57 -8.70 3.00 19.65
C GLY A 57 -8.39 3.36 18.20
N ASP A 58 -7.14 3.19 17.80
CA ASP A 58 -6.63 3.22 16.44
C ASP A 58 -7.30 2.16 15.56
N CYS A 59 -7.34 0.90 15.99
CA CYS A 59 -7.97 -0.15 15.20
C CYS A 59 -9.47 0.09 15.03
N ARG A 60 -10.20 0.45 16.11
CA ARG A 60 -11.61 0.85 16.00
C ARG A 60 -11.80 2.03 15.05
N GLY A 61 -10.95 3.04 15.14
CA GLY A 61 -10.97 4.21 14.25
C GLY A 61 -10.80 3.82 12.79
N ASN A 62 -9.92 2.84 12.50
CA ASN A 62 -9.78 2.30 11.15
C ASN A 62 -11.05 1.58 10.68
N LEU A 63 -11.58 0.65 11.49
CA LEU A 63 -12.79 -0.12 11.12
C LEU A 63 -14.00 0.79 10.89
N GLU A 64 -14.21 1.80 11.74
CA GLU A 64 -15.30 2.77 11.60
C GLU A 64 -15.13 3.63 10.34
N CYS A 65 -13.88 3.97 9.98
CA CYS A 65 -13.59 4.71 8.77
C CYS A 65 -13.85 3.89 7.51
N GLU A 66 -13.32 2.67 7.44
CA GLU A 66 -13.51 1.78 6.29
C GLU A 66 -14.99 1.45 6.08
N ALA A 67 -15.75 1.24 7.17
CA ALA A 67 -17.19 0.98 7.09
C ALA A 67 -18.00 2.17 6.53
N ALA A 68 -17.44 3.38 6.56
CA ALA A 68 -18.05 4.58 5.99
C ALA A 68 -17.64 4.84 4.52
N CYS A 69 -16.65 4.11 4.00
CA CYS A 69 -16.25 4.24 2.60
C CYS A 69 -17.34 3.69 1.66
N PRO A 70 -17.54 4.31 0.48
CA PRO A 70 -18.32 3.68 -0.56
C PRO A 70 -17.74 2.31 -0.91
N ALA A 71 -18.62 1.37 -1.28
CA ALA A 71 -18.16 0.08 -1.80
C ALA A 71 -17.20 0.30 -2.98
N HIS A 72 -16.10 -0.45 -2.99
CA HIS A 72 -15.08 -0.42 -4.04
C HIS A 72 -14.25 0.88 -4.13
N ASP A 73 -14.33 1.76 -3.12
CA ASP A 73 -13.47 2.94 -3.04
C ASP A 73 -12.14 2.60 -2.33
N PHE A 74 -11.22 2.00 -3.09
CA PHE A 74 -9.89 1.60 -2.60
C PHE A 74 -9.07 2.79 -2.08
N PHE A 75 -9.26 3.99 -2.64
CA PHE A 75 -8.56 5.18 -2.18
C PHE A 75 -9.07 5.63 -0.81
N CYS A 76 -10.39 5.56 -0.57
CA CYS A 76 -10.96 5.80 0.75
C CYS A 76 -10.45 4.78 1.78
N GLN A 77 -10.47 3.49 1.44
CA GLN A 77 -9.96 2.42 2.32
C GLN A 77 -8.49 2.62 2.67
N PHE A 78 -7.64 2.85 1.66
CA PHE A 78 -6.23 3.17 1.86
C PHE A 78 -6.05 4.42 2.75
N THR A 79 -6.86 5.46 2.54
CA THR A 79 -6.80 6.66 3.38
C THR A 79 -7.15 6.36 4.84
N CYS A 80 -8.11 5.47 5.11
CA CYS A 80 -8.45 5.04 6.46
C CYS A 80 -7.27 4.32 7.14
N THR A 81 -6.68 3.33 6.47
CA THR A 81 -5.59 2.53 7.04
C THR A 81 -4.35 3.38 7.33
N GLN A 82 -4.04 4.36 6.47
CA GLN A 82 -2.95 5.32 6.70
C GLN A 82 -3.29 6.36 7.78
N SER A 83 -4.56 6.72 7.95
CA SER A 83 -5.00 7.65 9.01
C SER A 83 -5.02 7.04 10.40
N TYR A 84 -5.19 5.71 10.48
CA TYR A 84 -5.32 4.95 11.72
C TYR A 84 -4.39 3.73 11.72
N PRO A 85 -3.06 3.92 11.60
CA PRO A 85 -2.12 2.80 11.58
C PRO A 85 -2.20 2.03 12.90
N SER A 86 -2.41 0.72 12.82
CA SER A 86 -2.67 -0.10 14.00
C SER A 86 -2.11 -1.51 13.90
N ASN A 87 -1.16 -1.84 14.78
CA ASN A 87 -0.65 -3.21 14.90
C ASN A 87 -1.75 -4.22 15.25
N ALA A 88 -2.81 -3.79 15.95
CA ALA A 88 -3.92 -4.65 16.30
C ALA A 88 -4.80 -4.96 15.07
N PHE A 89 -4.91 -4.01 14.13
CA PHE A 89 -5.54 -4.23 12.84
C PHE A 89 -4.73 -5.23 12.02
N ASP A 90 -3.42 -5.01 11.88
CA ASP A 90 -2.53 -5.90 11.13
C ASP A 90 -2.57 -7.33 11.67
N THR A 91 -2.53 -7.49 13.00
CA THR A 91 -2.62 -8.81 13.64
C THR A 91 -3.97 -9.49 13.36
N MET A 92 -5.06 -8.73 13.44
CA MET A 92 -6.40 -9.23 13.15
C MET A 92 -6.53 -9.66 11.67
N PHE A 93 -6.08 -8.82 10.73
CA PHE A 93 -6.11 -9.11 9.30
C PHE A 93 -5.24 -10.32 8.94
N SER A 94 -4.04 -10.40 9.50
CA SER A 94 -3.16 -11.55 9.31
C SER A 94 -3.81 -12.86 9.80
N CYS A 95 -4.44 -12.85 10.99
CA CYS A 95 -5.18 -14.03 11.48
C CYS A 95 -6.29 -14.44 10.51
N LEU A 96 -7.09 -13.47 10.04
CA LEU A 96 -8.27 -13.71 9.22
C LEU A 96 -7.93 -14.23 7.83
N PHE A 97 -6.95 -13.64 7.15
CA PHE A 97 -6.65 -13.94 5.75
C PHE A 97 -5.46 -14.89 5.56
N VAL A 98 -4.43 -14.79 6.42
CA VAL A 98 -3.13 -15.44 6.20
C VAL A 98 -2.98 -16.69 7.06
N GLU A 99 -3.01 -16.53 8.38
CA GLU A 99 -2.64 -17.61 9.30
C GLU A 99 -3.66 -18.75 9.31
N HIS A 100 -4.95 -18.39 9.26
CA HIS A 100 -6.04 -19.35 9.33
C HIS A 100 -6.94 -19.37 8.09
N GLY A 101 -6.81 -18.39 7.18
CA GLY A 101 -7.62 -18.30 5.96
C GLY A 101 -9.11 -18.42 6.25
N CYS A 102 -9.57 -17.77 7.33
CA CYS A 102 -10.98 -17.75 7.70
C CYS A 102 -11.81 -16.83 6.78
N LEU A 103 -11.14 -15.87 6.13
CA LEU A 103 -11.64 -14.98 5.08
C LEU A 103 -10.78 -15.10 3.82
N TRP A 104 -11.36 -14.69 2.69
CA TRP A 104 -10.72 -14.62 1.38
C TRP A 104 -11.06 -13.28 0.74
N LEU A 105 -10.19 -12.78 -0.13
CA LEU A 105 -10.49 -11.57 -0.89
C LEU A 105 -11.65 -11.87 -1.87
N PRO A 106 -12.49 -10.87 -2.20
CA PRO A 106 -13.48 -11.03 -3.26
C PRO A 106 -12.80 -11.17 -4.64
N PRO A 107 -13.54 -11.57 -5.68
CA PRO A 107 -13.03 -11.54 -7.04
C PRO A 107 -12.43 -10.17 -7.38
N PRO A 108 -11.33 -10.11 -8.14
CA PRO A 108 -10.69 -8.85 -8.46
C PRO A 108 -11.56 -8.04 -9.42
N GLU A 109 -11.56 -6.74 -9.22
CA GLU A 109 -12.17 -5.68 -10.02
C GLU A 109 -11.13 -5.04 -10.94
N PRO A 110 -11.51 -4.21 -11.94
CA PRO A 110 -10.54 -3.65 -12.88
C PRO A 110 -9.33 -2.94 -12.24
N ILE A 111 -9.49 -2.31 -11.06
CA ILE A 111 -8.42 -1.59 -10.37
C ILE A 111 -7.40 -2.50 -9.66
N ASN A 112 -7.79 -3.73 -9.30
CA ASN A 112 -6.94 -4.72 -8.63
C ASN A 112 -6.93 -6.07 -9.40
N ASN A 113 -7.14 -6.00 -10.71
CA ASN A 113 -7.03 -7.09 -11.67
C ASN A 113 -6.02 -6.74 -12.78
N ALA A 114 -4.93 -6.08 -12.42
CA ALA A 114 -3.89 -5.71 -13.36
C ALA A 114 -3.29 -6.98 -13.98
N THR A 115 -3.20 -6.99 -15.31
CA THR A 115 -2.63 -8.13 -16.04
C THR A 115 -1.11 -8.08 -16.16
N CYS A 116 -0.48 -7.02 -15.66
CA CYS A 116 0.94 -6.74 -15.83
C CYS A 116 1.37 -6.72 -17.30
N ARG A 117 1.41 -5.51 -17.88
CA ARG A 117 1.73 -5.29 -19.29
C ARG A 117 3.07 -5.93 -19.67
N ASP A 118 3.15 -6.45 -20.89
CA ASP A 118 4.40 -6.94 -21.45
C ASP A 118 5.44 -5.81 -21.46
N HIS A 119 6.63 -6.10 -20.94
CA HIS A 119 7.69 -5.11 -20.78
C HIS A 119 9.07 -5.75 -20.93
N THR A 120 10.11 -4.92 -21.02
CA THR A 120 11.50 -5.36 -21.05
C THR A 120 12.32 -4.41 -20.18
N PRO A 121 12.72 -4.83 -18.97
CA PRO A 121 13.58 -3.99 -18.14
C PRO A 121 14.98 -3.86 -18.75
N VAL A 122 15.80 -3.00 -18.17
CA VAL A 122 17.25 -2.97 -18.42
C VAL A 122 17.85 -4.36 -18.17
N ALA A 123 18.93 -4.70 -18.85
CA ALA A 123 19.53 -6.03 -18.69
C ALA A 123 20.09 -6.25 -17.27
N GLU A 124 20.69 -5.21 -16.69
CA GLU A 124 21.29 -5.20 -15.37
C GLU A 124 21.06 -3.83 -14.74
N ILE A 125 20.76 -3.80 -13.45
CA ILE A 125 20.64 -2.57 -12.66
C ILE A 125 22.04 -2.07 -12.24
N ASP A 126 22.29 -0.77 -12.38
CA ASP A 126 23.42 -0.13 -11.70
C ASP A 126 23.09 0.02 -10.20
N GLU A 127 23.51 -0.96 -9.39
CA GLU A 127 23.26 -1.00 -7.94
C GLU A 127 23.77 0.26 -7.21
N ALA A 128 24.93 0.77 -7.62
CA ALA A 128 25.52 1.96 -7.00
C ALA A 128 24.74 3.24 -7.38
N GLY A 129 24.21 3.28 -8.61
CA GLY A 129 23.30 4.34 -9.05
C GLY A 129 21.93 4.28 -8.39
N LEU A 130 21.43 3.07 -8.07
CA LEU A 130 20.13 2.88 -7.41
C LEU A 130 20.14 3.39 -5.97
N GLU A 131 21.24 3.19 -5.23
CA GLU A 131 21.42 3.55 -3.82
C GLU A 131 20.94 4.97 -3.47
N GLY A 132 20.27 5.09 -2.33
CA GLY A 132 19.81 6.35 -1.74
C GLY A 132 18.39 6.74 -2.13
N THR A 133 18.03 7.98 -1.81
CA THR A 133 16.69 8.53 -2.03
C THR A 133 16.50 9.03 -3.46
N TRP A 134 15.30 8.82 -3.98
CA TRP A 134 14.79 9.26 -5.26
C TRP A 134 13.43 9.96 -5.03
N TYR A 135 13.21 11.09 -5.69
CA TYR A 135 11.94 11.83 -5.61
C TYR A 135 11.05 11.44 -6.78
N VAL A 136 9.81 11.04 -6.51
CA VAL A 136 8.84 10.75 -7.56
C VAL A 136 8.36 12.06 -8.16
N VAL A 137 8.59 12.26 -9.45
CA VAL A 137 8.21 13.46 -10.19
C VAL A 137 6.99 13.23 -11.08
N SER A 138 6.66 11.97 -11.37
CA SER A 138 5.44 11.60 -12.07
C SER A 138 5.04 10.16 -11.75
N GLY A 139 3.74 9.89 -11.68
CA GLY A 139 3.19 8.60 -11.24
C GLY A 139 1.98 8.15 -12.07
N PHE A 140 1.80 6.85 -12.24
CA PHE A 140 0.74 6.27 -13.08
C PHE A 140 -0.45 5.77 -12.27
N ASN A 141 -0.20 5.03 -11.19
CA ASN A 141 -1.27 4.46 -10.38
C ASN A 141 -1.95 5.56 -9.54
N PRO A 142 -3.26 5.82 -9.70
CA PRO A 142 -3.93 6.91 -9.01
C PRO A 142 -4.04 6.71 -7.49
N VAL A 143 -3.89 5.49 -6.99
CA VAL A 143 -3.96 5.17 -5.56
C VAL A 143 -2.58 5.29 -4.92
N TYR A 144 -1.54 4.81 -5.60
CA TYR A 144 -0.22 4.60 -4.99
C TYR A 144 0.89 5.54 -5.50
N ASP A 145 0.68 6.26 -6.62
CA ASP A 145 1.74 7.03 -7.28
C ASP A 145 1.43 8.54 -7.38
N CYS A 146 0.28 9.01 -6.88
CA CYS A 146 -0.22 10.37 -7.09
C CYS A 146 -0.18 11.25 -5.84
N PHE A 147 0.83 11.07 -4.98
CA PHE A 147 1.06 11.90 -3.80
C PHE A 147 1.81 13.19 -4.16
N ALA A 148 1.48 14.31 -3.51
CA ALA A 148 2.14 15.59 -3.82
C ALA A 148 3.66 15.53 -3.61
N CYS A 149 4.09 14.81 -2.57
CA CYS A 149 5.45 14.40 -2.33
C CYS A 149 5.51 12.89 -2.06
N GLN A 150 6.39 12.21 -2.79
CA GLN A 150 6.74 10.80 -2.58
C GLN A 150 8.24 10.61 -2.81
N MET A 151 8.86 9.82 -1.94
CA MET A 151 10.30 9.54 -1.92
C MET A 151 10.55 8.04 -1.76
N GLU A 152 11.33 7.50 -2.69
CA GLU A 152 11.75 6.10 -2.69
C GLU A 152 13.20 5.99 -2.27
N THR A 153 13.47 5.29 -1.18
CA THR A 153 14.84 5.11 -0.66
C THR A 153 15.25 3.65 -0.77
N PHE A 154 16.35 3.42 -1.50
CA PHE A 154 16.96 2.10 -1.65
C PHE A 154 18.26 2.04 -0.85
N THR A 155 18.42 1.00 -0.03
CA THR A 155 19.70 0.63 0.57
C THR A 155 20.11 -0.72 0.01
N VAL A 156 21.20 -0.73 -0.76
CA VAL A 156 21.67 -1.86 -1.55
C VAL A 156 22.94 -2.43 -0.91
N LYS A 157 22.96 -3.75 -0.74
CA LYS A 157 24.12 -4.46 -0.21
C LYS A 157 24.22 -5.85 -0.83
N ASP A 158 25.24 -6.06 -1.67
CA ASP A 158 25.53 -7.35 -2.31
C ASP A 158 24.28 -7.93 -3.03
N GLY A 159 23.58 -7.11 -3.82
CA GLY A 159 22.33 -7.48 -4.50
C GLY A 159 21.08 -7.56 -3.61
N GLN A 160 21.19 -7.39 -2.28
CA GLN A 160 20.02 -7.26 -1.40
C GLN A 160 19.58 -5.80 -1.31
N VAL A 161 18.29 -5.57 -1.20
CA VAL A 161 17.67 -4.25 -1.10
C VAL A 161 16.84 -4.15 0.17
N SER A 162 17.05 -3.09 0.93
CA SER A 162 16.05 -2.55 1.86
C SER A 162 15.43 -1.34 1.20
N TYR A 163 14.11 -1.30 1.13
CA TYR A 163 13.35 -0.28 0.43
C TYR A 163 12.42 0.42 1.42
N THR A 164 12.31 1.74 1.28
CA THR A 164 11.34 2.55 2.02
C THR A 164 10.69 3.57 1.10
N ALA A 165 9.37 3.50 0.97
CA ALA A 165 8.53 4.54 0.41
C ALA A 165 8.13 5.51 1.53
N ASN A 166 8.24 6.81 1.30
CA ASN A 166 7.66 7.84 2.16
C ASN A 166 6.83 8.79 1.31
N PHE A 167 5.59 9.04 1.69
CA PHE A 167 4.69 9.89 0.93
C PHE A 167 3.85 10.76 1.85
N ASN A 168 3.34 11.88 1.32
CA ASN A 168 2.40 12.71 2.06
C ASN A 168 0.97 12.51 1.59
N MET A 169 0.04 12.63 2.52
CA MET A 169 -1.38 12.63 2.21
C MET A 169 -2.16 13.35 3.30
N ALA A 170 -3.41 13.70 3.00
CA ALA A 170 -4.35 14.15 4.01
C ALA A 170 -4.98 12.94 4.69
N ALA A 171 -4.89 12.90 6.02
CA ALA A 171 -5.67 11.97 6.82
C ALA A 171 -7.18 12.27 6.69
N THR A 172 -8.01 11.35 7.19
CA THR A 172 -9.49 11.48 7.18
C THR A 172 -10.01 12.74 7.86
N ASN A 173 -9.25 13.30 8.81
CA ASN A 173 -9.57 14.56 9.50
C ASN A 173 -8.99 15.81 8.82
N GLY A 174 -8.35 15.66 7.65
CA GLY A 174 -7.70 16.72 6.87
C GLY A 174 -6.29 17.10 7.33
N THR A 175 -5.74 16.46 8.36
CA THR A 175 -4.37 16.69 8.80
C THR A 175 -3.40 16.05 7.82
N GLU A 176 -2.32 16.75 7.46
CA GLU A 176 -1.25 16.16 6.67
C GLU A 176 -0.49 15.12 7.50
N ILE A 177 -0.33 13.92 6.94
CA ILE A 177 0.42 12.80 7.50
C ILE A 177 1.51 12.34 6.51
N TRP A 178 2.50 11.63 7.05
CA TRP A 178 3.66 11.12 6.31
C TRP A 178 3.82 9.62 6.54
N PRO A 179 2.98 8.77 5.92
CA PRO A 179 3.13 7.34 6.07
C PRO A 179 4.40 6.82 5.37
N SER A 180 4.79 5.61 5.76
CA SER A 180 5.93 4.91 5.19
C SER A 180 5.63 3.44 4.96
N ALA A 181 6.05 2.91 3.82
CA ALA A 181 6.05 1.48 3.54
C ALA A 181 7.48 0.95 3.53
N GLU A 182 7.75 -0.14 4.25
CA GLU A 182 9.06 -0.76 4.33
C GLU A 182 9.01 -2.15 3.70
N MET A 183 9.94 -2.43 2.78
CA MET A 183 10.09 -3.74 2.16
C MET A 183 11.55 -4.14 2.07
N SER A 184 11.78 -5.43 1.86
CA SER A 184 13.12 -5.97 1.64
C SER A 184 13.11 -6.98 0.51
N GLY A 185 14.27 -7.18 -0.11
CA GLY A 185 14.29 -8.00 -1.30
C GLY A 185 15.63 -8.10 -1.98
N ASN A 186 15.61 -8.47 -3.26
CA ASN A 186 16.82 -8.77 -4.01
C ASN A 186 16.74 -8.24 -5.44
N ILE A 187 17.90 -7.86 -5.97
CA ILE A 187 18.10 -7.49 -7.37
C ILE A 187 18.40 -8.75 -8.17
N THR A 188 17.70 -8.94 -9.29
CA THR A 188 17.98 -10.00 -10.26
C THR A 188 17.87 -9.43 -11.67
N GLY A 189 19.01 -9.22 -12.32
CA GLY A 189 19.07 -8.56 -13.64
C GLY A 189 18.49 -7.15 -13.57
N GLY A 190 17.45 -6.90 -14.37
CA GLY A 190 16.73 -5.63 -14.44
C GLY A 190 15.64 -5.39 -13.40
N VAL A 191 15.48 -6.29 -12.42
CA VAL A 191 14.32 -6.32 -11.52
C VAL A 191 14.76 -6.25 -10.07
N VAL A 192 14.02 -5.48 -9.26
CA VAL A 192 14.06 -5.52 -7.80
C VAL A 192 12.80 -6.24 -7.32
N GLU A 193 12.96 -7.43 -6.75
CA GLU A 193 11.86 -8.13 -6.09
C GLU A 193 11.75 -7.65 -4.66
N LEU A 194 10.60 -7.12 -4.26
CA LEU A 194 10.34 -6.53 -2.94
C LEU A 194 9.26 -7.32 -2.20
N TYR A 195 9.51 -7.61 -0.93
CA TYR A 195 8.60 -8.33 -0.05
C TYR A 195 8.41 -7.55 1.23
N GLY A 196 7.15 -7.40 1.63
CA GLY A 196 6.76 -6.71 2.85
C GLY A 196 5.43 -7.24 3.37
N PHE A 197 4.87 -6.46 4.29
CA PHE A 197 3.49 -6.62 4.71
C PHE A 197 2.81 -5.27 4.59
N ASP A 198 1.63 -5.28 4.00
CA ASP A 198 0.72 -4.13 4.03
C ASP A 198 -0.51 -4.51 4.85
N HIS A 199 -0.70 -3.81 5.95
CA HIS A 199 -1.81 -4.03 6.89
C HIS A 199 -1.99 -5.50 7.35
N GLY A 200 -0.88 -6.19 7.60
CA GLY A 200 -0.85 -7.60 8.03
C GLY A 200 -1.05 -8.63 6.91
N LEU A 201 -1.20 -8.18 5.66
CA LEU A 201 -1.24 -9.03 4.48
C LEU A 201 0.14 -9.06 3.81
N PRO A 202 0.61 -10.21 3.31
CA PRO A 202 1.84 -10.26 2.54
C PRO A 202 1.66 -9.45 1.26
N ASP A 203 2.65 -8.60 0.99
CA ASP A 203 2.76 -7.82 -0.25
C ASP A 203 4.05 -8.20 -0.96
N HIS A 204 3.92 -8.59 -2.23
CA HIS A 204 5.04 -8.87 -3.11
C HIS A 204 4.95 -7.99 -4.34
N GLN A 205 6.03 -7.26 -4.62
CA GLN A 205 6.13 -6.39 -5.78
C GLN A 205 7.39 -6.68 -6.59
N SER A 206 7.23 -6.83 -7.91
CA SER A 206 8.32 -6.90 -8.87
C SER A 206 8.52 -5.54 -9.53
N TRP A 207 9.59 -4.83 -9.15
CA TRP A 207 9.93 -3.51 -9.68
C TRP A 207 10.93 -3.63 -10.84
N ASN A 208 10.43 -3.43 -12.04
CA ASN A 208 11.20 -3.52 -13.29
C ASN A 208 11.82 -2.15 -13.59
N VAL A 209 13.15 -2.07 -13.55
CA VAL A 209 13.87 -0.86 -13.93
C VAL A 209 13.82 -0.73 -15.45
N MET A 210 13.02 0.20 -15.94
CA MET A 210 12.79 0.42 -17.37
C MET A 210 13.83 1.36 -17.97
N TYR A 211 14.33 2.30 -17.16
CA TYR A 211 15.35 3.26 -17.55
C TYR A 211 16.10 3.76 -16.32
N GLN A 212 17.43 3.87 -16.41
CA GLN A 212 18.28 4.33 -15.32
C GLN A 212 19.44 5.17 -15.85
N THR A 213 19.61 6.36 -15.26
CA THR A 213 20.80 7.21 -15.35
C THR A 213 21.20 7.68 -13.96
N GLU A 214 22.27 8.46 -13.88
CA GLU A 214 22.75 9.10 -12.64
C GLU A 214 21.72 10.03 -11.96
N ASP A 215 20.71 10.49 -12.71
CA ASP A 215 19.77 11.52 -12.27
C ASP A 215 18.29 11.18 -12.53
N THR A 216 17.99 10.14 -13.29
CA THR A 216 16.62 9.73 -13.65
C THR A 216 16.46 8.22 -13.53
N LEU A 217 15.37 7.78 -12.92
CA LEU A 217 15.01 6.38 -12.77
C LEU A 217 13.53 6.22 -13.16
N VAL A 218 13.22 5.25 -14.01
CA VAL A 218 11.83 4.89 -14.34
C VAL A 218 11.62 3.43 -13.97
N THR A 219 10.69 3.18 -13.07
CA THR A 219 10.33 1.82 -12.62
C THR A 219 8.88 1.55 -12.95
N TYR A 220 8.64 0.41 -13.59
CA TYR A 220 7.32 -0.17 -13.78
C TYR A 220 7.19 -1.34 -12.80
N TYR A 221 6.14 -1.35 -11.98
CA TYR A 221 5.98 -2.37 -10.97
C TYR A 221 4.67 -3.14 -11.15
N CYS A 222 4.75 -4.40 -10.70
CA CYS A 222 3.65 -5.31 -10.60
C CYS A 222 3.59 -5.83 -9.17
N GLY A 223 2.46 -5.65 -8.52
CA GLY A 223 2.23 -6.09 -7.15
C GLY A 223 1.14 -7.13 -7.05
N ASP A 224 1.25 -7.96 -6.03
CA ASP A 224 0.30 -9.01 -5.69
C ASP A 224 -0.05 -8.97 -4.21
N VAL A 225 -1.35 -9.14 -3.93
CA VAL A 225 -1.87 -9.40 -2.58
C VAL A 225 -2.56 -10.74 -2.57
N LEU A 226 -2.04 -11.66 -1.76
CA LEU A 226 -2.59 -13.01 -1.51
C LEU A 226 -2.79 -13.87 -2.78
N ASP A 227 -1.96 -13.71 -3.81
CA ASP A 227 -2.03 -14.38 -5.11
C ASP A 227 -3.39 -14.18 -5.83
N GLN A 228 -4.15 -13.14 -5.46
CA GLN A 228 -5.53 -12.96 -5.90
C GLN A 228 -5.82 -11.56 -6.45
N TRP A 229 -5.29 -10.52 -5.81
CA TRP A 229 -5.41 -9.15 -6.29
C TRP A 229 -4.09 -8.71 -6.87
N HIS A 230 -4.14 -8.14 -8.07
CA HIS A 230 -2.95 -7.69 -8.79
C HIS A 230 -3.08 -6.21 -9.12
N PHE A 231 -2.02 -5.47 -8.88
CA PHE A 231 -1.96 -4.05 -9.21
C PHE A 231 -0.68 -3.76 -9.98
N GLU A 232 -0.68 -2.66 -10.72
CA GLU A 232 0.49 -2.20 -11.44
C GLU A 232 0.62 -0.70 -11.30
N GLY A 233 1.82 -0.20 -11.52
CA GLY A 233 2.10 1.22 -11.55
C GLY A 233 3.40 1.52 -12.24
N LEU A 234 3.65 2.82 -12.41
CA LEU A 234 4.87 3.32 -12.99
C LEU A 234 5.18 4.65 -12.34
N ILE A 235 6.41 4.77 -11.86
CA ILE A 235 6.91 6.03 -11.31
C ILE A 235 8.14 6.47 -12.08
N VAL A 236 8.15 7.77 -12.41
CA VAL A 236 9.32 8.49 -12.90
C VAL A 236 9.92 9.21 -11.71
N MET A 237 11.20 8.98 -11.49
CA MET A 237 11.94 9.47 -10.34
C MET A 237 13.16 10.29 -10.76
N SER A 238 13.55 11.22 -9.90
CA SER A 238 14.77 12.02 -10.04
C SER A 238 15.62 11.95 -8.77
N LYS A 239 16.95 11.99 -8.91
CA LYS A 239 17.85 12.16 -7.74
C LYS A 239 17.69 13.50 -7.04
N THR A 240 17.06 14.46 -7.72
CA THR A 240 16.72 15.77 -7.16
C THR A 240 15.21 15.94 -7.17
N THR A 241 14.71 17.06 -6.65
CA THR A 241 13.28 17.35 -6.58
C THR A 241 12.68 17.79 -7.92
N SER A 242 13.43 17.70 -9.02
CA SER A 242 13.00 18.10 -10.36
C SER A 242 13.51 17.13 -11.43
N LEU A 243 12.72 16.90 -12.47
CA LEU A 243 13.11 16.06 -13.61
C LEU A 243 14.17 16.73 -14.48
N ASN A 244 15.16 15.96 -14.93
CA ASN A 244 16.04 16.41 -16.02
C ASN A 244 15.29 16.32 -17.36
N MET A 245 14.93 17.48 -17.92
CA MET A 245 14.16 17.57 -19.16
C MET A 245 14.88 17.02 -20.39
N GLU A 246 16.21 16.83 -20.35
CA GLU A 246 16.95 16.16 -21.44
C GLU A 246 16.61 14.65 -21.53
N ARG A 247 16.01 14.06 -20.48
CA ARG A 247 15.61 12.65 -20.43
C ARG A 247 14.19 12.38 -20.92
N MET A 248 13.43 13.43 -21.27
CA MET A 248 12.01 13.31 -21.61
C MET A 248 11.74 12.37 -22.78
N ASP A 249 12.61 12.35 -23.80
CA ASP A 249 12.41 11.48 -24.95
C ASP A 249 12.61 9.99 -24.59
N ASP A 250 13.54 9.69 -23.69
CA ASP A 250 13.75 8.33 -23.16
C ASP A 250 12.55 7.89 -22.29
N ILE A 251 12.05 8.79 -21.43
CA ILE A 251 10.85 8.53 -20.60
C ILE A 251 9.64 8.27 -21.49
N ARG A 252 9.41 9.08 -22.52
CA ARG A 252 8.34 8.88 -23.50
C ARG A 252 8.46 7.54 -24.22
N ALA A 253 9.68 7.12 -24.53
CA ALA A 253 9.91 5.82 -25.14
C ALA A 253 9.52 4.67 -24.19
N VAL A 254 9.81 4.78 -22.90
CA VAL A 254 9.35 3.83 -21.87
C VAL A 254 7.83 3.82 -21.77
N LEU A 255 7.19 4.98 -21.61
CA LEU A 255 5.73 5.08 -21.51
C LEU A 255 5.05 4.47 -22.74
N ALA A 256 5.52 4.80 -23.94
CA ALA A 256 5.01 4.25 -25.19
C ALA A 256 5.21 2.72 -25.30
N SER A 257 6.31 2.17 -24.73
CA SER A 257 6.52 0.71 -24.71
C SER A 257 5.52 -0.03 -23.83
N LEU A 258 4.89 0.68 -22.89
CA LEU A 258 3.87 0.17 -21.97
C LEU A 258 2.46 0.64 -22.36
N ASP A 259 2.26 1.26 -23.51
CA ASP A 259 0.96 1.84 -23.91
C ASP A 259 0.36 2.76 -22.83
N ILE A 260 1.23 3.53 -22.16
CA ILE A 260 0.86 4.57 -21.19
C ILE A 260 1.08 5.93 -21.86
N SER A 261 0.08 6.80 -21.76
CA SER A 261 0.16 8.18 -22.25
C SER A 261 0.62 9.14 -21.15
N GLU A 262 1.28 10.24 -21.53
CA GLU A 262 1.71 11.27 -20.58
C GLU A 262 0.54 11.91 -19.82
N ASP A 263 -0.67 11.94 -20.40
CA ASP A 263 -1.87 12.51 -19.76
C ASP A 263 -2.54 11.57 -18.74
N GLU A 264 -2.18 10.29 -18.73
CA GLU A 264 -2.54 9.36 -17.66
C GLU A 264 -1.64 9.51 -16.43
N MET A 265 -0.49 10.19 -16.58
CA MET A 265 0.47 10.35 -15.51
C MET A 265 0.15 11.58 -14.65
N CYS A 266 0.07 11.39 -13.34
CA CYS A 266 0.11 12.47 -12.36
C CYS A 266 1.43 13.22 -12.49
N GLN A 267 1.36 14.56 -12.61
CA GLN A 267 2.54 15.42 -12.64
C GLN A 267 2.76 16.00 -11.24
N LEU A 268 3.89 15.66 -10.63
CA LEU A 268 4.18 15.98 -9.24
C LEU A 268 5.23 17.09 -9.16
N SER A 269 5.28 17.80 -8.03
CA SER A 269 6.25 18.88 -7.81
C SER A 269 6.98 18.74 -6.48
N PRO A 270 7.86 17.72 -6.32
CA PRO A 270 8.65 17.54 -5.11
C PRO A 270 9.40 18.80 -4.66
N ALA A 271 9.81 19.67 -5.60
CA ALA A 271 10.50 20.91 -5.27
C ALA A 271 9.64 21.89 -4.45
N ASN A 272 8.33 21.80 -4.57
CA ASN A 272 7.36 22.63 -3.85
C ASN A 272 6.76 21.88 -2.64
N ASP A 273 6.56 20.58 -2.79
CA ASP A 273 5.72 19.79 -1.89
C ASP A 273 6.52 18.90 -0.93
N CYS A 274 7.75 18.52 -1.28
CA CYS A 274 8.59 17.74 -0.37
C CYS A 274 9.31 18.62 0.66
N PRO A 275 9.27 18.24 1.94
CA PRO A 275 10.01 18.95 2.97
C PRO A 275 11.51 18.65 2.85
N ALA A 276 12.34 19.56 3.37
CA ALA A 276 13.79 19.35 3.42
C ALA A 276 14.21 18.14 4.29
N ALA A 277 13.33 17.73 5.21
CA ALA A 277 13.43 16.51 5.99
C ALA A 277 12.01 16.00 6.30
N ILE A 278 11.81 14.69 6.23
CA ILE A 278 10.54 14.07 6.62
C ILE A 278 10.31 14.38 8.11
N PRO A 279 9.15 14.94 8.50
CA PRO A 279 8.82 15.16 9.89
C PRO A 279 8.90 13.85 10.67
N ALA A 280 9.53 13.85 11.84
CA ALA A 280 9.50 12.67 12.71
C ALA A 280 8.05 12.35 13.07
N ILE A 281 7.63 11.11 12.87
CA ILE A 281 6.27 10.67 13.16
C ILE A 281 6.05 10.75 14.68
N THR A 282 5.34 11.77 15.14
CA THR A 282 4.83 11.83 16.51
C THR A 282 3.47 11.14 16.56
N PHE A 283 3.46 9.84 16.81
CA PHE A 283 2.26 9.18 17.30
C PHE A 283 2.00 9.69 18.72
N THR A 284 1.01 10.56 18.89
CA THR A 284 0.41 10.77 20.21
C THR A 284 -0.35 9.50 20.57
N GLN A 285 0.28 8.66 21.40
CA GLN A 285 -0.38 7.56 22.11
C GLN A 285 -1.51 8.08 23.01
#